data_AF-A0A3B8XPK4-F1
#
_entry.id   AF-A0A3B8XPK4-F1
#
_cell.length_a   1.000
_cell.length_b   1.000
_cell.length_c   1.000
_cell.angle_alpha   90.00
_cell.angle_beta   90.00
_cell.angle_gamma   90.00
#
_symmetry.space_group_name_H-M   'P 1'
#
loop_
_entity.id
_entity.type
_entity.pdbx_description
1 polymer ?
#
loop_
_entity_poly.entity_id
_entity_poly.type
_entity_poly.pdbx_seq_one_letter_code
_entity_poly.pdbx_strand_id
1 'polypeptide(L)'
;MNAPRKVGNPEIERNLETTKALFAAFGAKDIPGIMEFLHPEVIIEFYGPTVIPYAGIYRGREKCRGFFERVLSSVEVHRFD
;
A
#
# COMPACT_ATOMS: atom_id res chain seq x y z
N MET A 1 -8.80 41.45 -8.99
CA MET A 1 -9.36 40.58 -7.94
C MET A 1 -8.68 39.22 -8.11
N ASN A 2 -7.74 38.84 -7.24
CA ASN A 2 -7.13 37.52 -7.30
C ASN A 2 -7.94 36.56 -6.43
N ALA A 3 -8.43 35.47 -7.03
CA ALA A 3 -9.05 34.38 -6.30
C ALA A 3 -8.08 33.85 -5.22
N PRO A 4 -8.59 33.39 -4.06
CA PRO A 4 -7.72 32.81 -3.04
C PRO A 4 -7.05 31.56 -3.62
N ARG A 5 -5.72 31.52 -3.64
CA ARG A 5 -4.99 30.27 -3.85
C ARG A 5 -5.43 29.31 -2.75
N LYS A 6 -6.14 28.24 -3.11
CA LYS A 6 -6.21 27.05 -2.26
C LYS A 6 -4.78 26.52 -2.20
N VAL A 7 -4.03 26.91 -1.19
CA VAL A 7 -2.75 26.27 -0.90
C VAL A 7 -3.13 24.84 -0.52
N GLY A 8 -3.02 23.91 -1.47
CA GLY A 8 -3.27 22.50 -1.23
C GLY A 8 -2.42 22.07 -0.03
N ASN A 9 -2.97 21.26 0.86
CA ASN A 9 -2.21 20.77 2.00
C ASN A 9 -1.00 19.97 1.45
N PRO A 10 0.24 20.42 1.64
CA PRO A 10 1.42 19.75 1.08
C PRO A 10 1.61 18.32 1.62
N GLU A 11 1.04 18.04 2.79
CA GLU A 11 1.00 16.70 3.36
C GLU A 11 0.05 15.79 2.57
N ILE A 12 -1.12 16.30 2.16
CA ILE A 12 -2.07 15.54 1.32
C ILE A 12 -1.43 15.22 -0.02
N GLU A 13 -0.73 16.18 -0.64
CA GLU A 13 -0.04 15.97 -1.91
C GLU A 13 1.06 14.90 -1.77
N ARG A 14 1.90 14.99 -0.73
CA ARG A 14 2.93 13.97 -0.44
C ARG A 14 2.34 12.59 -0.18
N ASN A 15 1.25 12.50 0.58
CA ASN A 15 0.58 11.24 0.89
C ASN A 15 -0.04 10.63 -0.38
N LEU A 16 -0.63 11.47 -1.25
CA LEU A 16 -1.18 11.05 -2.53
C LEU A 16 -0.09 10.49 -3.46
N GLU A 17 1.03 11.19 -3.60
CA GLU A 17 2.13 10.73 -4.46
C GLU A 17 2.78 9.45 -3.92
N THR A 18 2.98 9.35 -2.60
CA THR A 18 3.43 8.11 -1.94
C THR A 18 2.49 6.94 -2.22
N THR A 19 1.18 7.18 -2.09
CA THR A 19 0.16 6.15 -2.30
C THR A 19 0.14 5.69 -3.75
N LYS A 20 0.18 6.61 -4.73
CA LYS A 20 0.25 6.27 -6.15
C LYS A 20 1.48 5.42 -6.48
N ALA A 21 2.64 5.79 -5.96
CA ALA A 21 3.88 5.05 -6.18
C ALA A 21 3.83 3.62 -5.59
N LEU A 22 3.28 3.48 -4.38
CA LEU A 22 3.03 2.18 -3.76
C LEU A 22 2.10 1.31 -4.61
N PHE A 23 0.99 1.87 -5.12
CA PHE A 23 0.07 1.12 -5.99
C PHE A 23 0.70 0.76 -7.35
N ALA A 24 1.58 1.60 -7.90
CA ALA A 24 2.33 1.27 -9.10
C ALA A 24 3.26 0.08 -8.88
N ALA A 25 4.02 0.05 -7.76
CA ALA A 25 4.85 -1.08 -7.38
C ALA A 25 4.01 -2.36 -7.16
N PHE A 26 2.85 -2.22 -6.49
CA PHE A 26 1.91 -3.31 -6.29
C PHE A 26 1.39 -3.90 -7.60
N GLY A 27 0.95 -3.07 -8.55
CA GLY A 27 0.49 -3.52 -9.87
C GLY A 27 1.60 -4.16 -10.71
N ALA A 28 2.86 -3.74 -10.53
CA ALA A 28 4.04 -4.34 -11.16
C ALA A 28 4.51 -5.63 -10.46
N LYS A 29 3.84 -6.05 -9.37
CA LYS A 29 4.25 -7.16 -8.50
C LYS A 29 5.67 -6.99 -7.91
N ASP A 30 6.10 -5.75 -7.72
CA ASP A 30 7.43 -5.39 -7.22
C ASP A 30 7.44 -5.34 -5.68
N ILE A 31 7.65 -6.50 -5.05
CA ILE A 31 7.78 -6.60 -3.59
C ILE A 31 8.89 -5.67 -3.06
N PRO A 32 10.14 -5.70 -3.56
CA PRO A 32 11.17 -4.75 -3.12
C PRO A 32 10.71 -3.28 -3.17
N GLY A 33 10.11 -2.85 -4.27
CA GLY A 33 9.59 -1.48 -4.42
C GLY A 33 8.48 -1.13 -3.43
N ILE A 34 7.55 -2.06 -3.17
CA ILE A 34 6.52 -1.89 -2.12
C ILE A 34 7.18 -1.66 -0.75
N MET A 35 8.21 -2.44 -0.43
CA MET A 35 8.84 -2.39 0.90
C MET A 35 9.48 -1.02 1.20
N GLU A 36 9.91 -0.27 0.17
CA GLU A 36 10.51 1.07 0.35
C GLU A 36 9.54 2.11 0.90
N PHE A 37 8.23 1.89 0.76
CA PHE A 37 7.20 2.80 1.26
C PHE A 37 6.72 2.46 2.67
N LEU A 38 7.20 1.37 3.27
CA LEU A 38 6.73 0.90 4.57
C LEU A 38 7.63 1.38 5.71
N HIS A 39 7.01 2.00 6.70
CA HIS A 39 7.67 2.31 7.97
C HIS A 39 8.17 1.01 8.64
N PRO A 40 9.33 0.99 9.33
CA PRO A 40 9.84 -0.20 10.03
C PRO A 40 8.82 -0.86 10.97
N GLU A 41 7.99 -0.04 11.63
CA GLU A 41 6.94 -0.47 12.58
C GLU A 41 5.54 -0.50 11.96
N VAL A 42 5.42 -0.58 10.63
CA VAL A 42 4.12 -0.65 9.94
C VAL A 42 3.24 -1.77 10.51
N ILE A 43 1.93 -1.52 10.56
CA ILE A 43 0.93 -2.53 10.90
C ILE A 43 -0.05 -2.64 9.73
N ILE A 44 -0.26 -3.85 9.25
CA ILE A 44 -1.32 -4.17 8.27
C ILE A 44 -2.36 -5.03 8.99
N GLU A 45 -3.61 -4.57 8.97
CA GLU A 45 -4.76 -5.31 9.46
C GLU A 45 -5.68 -5.63 8.27
N PHE A 46 -5.73 -6.90 7.89
CA PHE A 46 -6.64 -7.37 6.86
C PHE A 46 -7.74 -8.22 7.49
N TYR A 47 -8.93 -7.64 7.59
CA TYR A 47 -10.11 -8.30 8.14
C TYR A 47 -10.75 -9.21 7.09
N GLY A 48 -11.01 -10.45 7.46
CA GLY A 48 -11.66 -11.43 6.58
C GLY A 48 -11.88 -12.77 7.26
N PRO A 49 -12.74 -13.64 6.68
CA PRO A 49 -12.89 -15.00 7.16
C PRO A 49 -11.57 -15.78 7.00
N THR A 50 -11.41 -16.85 7.79
CA THR A 50 -10.19 -17.69 7.80
C THR A 50 -9.87 -18.35 6.46
N VAL A 51 -10.83 -18.38 5.53
CA VAL A 51 -10.63 -18.86 4.15
C VAL A 51 -9.78 -17.91 3.29
N ILE A 52 -9.65 -16.63 3.66
CA ILE A 52 -8.78 -15.68 2.94
C ILE A 52 -7.33 -15.93 3.39
N PRO A 53 -6.42 -16.38 2.51
CA PRO A 53 -5.08 -16.85 2.91
C PRO A 53 -4.18 -15.79 3.57
N TYR A 54 -4.51 -14.51 3.38
CA TYR A 54 -3.75 -13.37 3.88
C TYR A 54 -4.51 -12.54 4.93
N ALA A 55 -5.68 -12.99 5.40
CA ALA A 55 -6.37 -12.34 6.51
C ALA A 55 -5.56 -12.46 7.82
N GLY A 56 -5.56 -11.39 8.62
CA GLY A 56 -4.82 -11.32 9.87
C GLY A 56 -4.15 -9.97 10.10
N ILE A 57 -3.34 -9.92 11.17
CA ILE A 57 -2.59 -8.72 11.56
C ILE A 57 -1.09 -8.98 11.44
N TYR A 58 -0.42 -8.14 10.67
CA TYR A 58 1.01 -8.18 10.41
C TYR A 58 1.66 -6.95 11.04
N ARG A 59 2.66 -7.17 11.91
CA ARG A 59 3.36 -6.12 12.64
C ARG A 59 4.83 -6.09 12.27
N GLY A 60 5.30 -4.92 11.88
CA GLY A 60 6.67 -4.69 11.43
C GLY A 60 6.86 -5.04 9.96
N ARG A 61 7.83 -4.35 9.34
CA ARG A 61 8.13 -4.40 7.91
C ARG A 61 8.28 -5.84 7.39
N GLU A 62 8.95 -6.72 8.11
CA GLU A 62 9.15 -8.11 7.66
C GLU A 62 7.87 -8.94 7.63
N LYS A 63 6.99 -8.83 8.65
CA LYS A 63 5.70 -9.54 8.60
C LYS A 63 4.81 -9.00 7.49
N CYS A 64 4.87 -7.69 7.24
CA CYS A 64 4.14 -7.05 6.15
C CYS A 64 4.66 -7.47 4.77
N ARG A 65 5.96 -7.77 4.62
CA ARG A 65 6.49 -8.41 3.40
C ARG A 65 5.73 -9.69 3.08
N GLY A 66 5.61 -10.58 4.08
CA GLY A 66 4.87 -11.83 3.93
C GLY A 66 3.38 -11.65 3.63
N PHE A 67 2.76 -10.53 4.04
CA PHE A 67 1.40 -10.19 3.61
C PHE A 67 1.35 -9.94 2.10
N PHE A 68 2.21 -9.07 1.58
CA PHE A 68 2.24 -8.76 0.14
C PHE A 68 2.59 -9.98 -0.72
N GLU A 69 3.52 -10.83 -0.27
CA GLU A 69 3.86 -12.09 -0.94
C GLU A 69 2.64 -13.02 -1.04
N ARG A 70 1.84 -13.15 0.03
CA ARG A 70 0.60 -13.95 0.02
C ARG A 70 -0.47 -13.34 -0.88
N VAL A 71 -0.65 -12.01 -0.84
CA VAL A 71 -1.61 -11.33 -1.71
C VAL A 71 -1.25 -11.57 -3.18
N LEU A 72 -0.03 -11.24 -3.60
CA LEU A 72 0.39 -11.34 -5.00
C LEU A 72 0.47 -12.78 -5.54
N SER A 73 0.52 -13.79 -4.65
CA SER A 73 0.45 -15.20 -5.01
C SER A 73 -0.98 -15.78 -5.00
N SER A 74 -1.92 -15.16 -4.28
CA SER A 74 -3.28 -15.68 -4.08
C SER A 74 -4.34 -15.00 -4.95
N VAL A 75 -4.07 -13.80 -5.47
CA VAL A 75 -4.99 -13.09 -6.35
C VAL A 75 -4.38 -12.82 -7.71
N GLU A 76 -5.18 -13.05 -8.75
CA GLU A 76 -4.90 -12.52 -10.08
C GLU A 76 -5.22 -11.01 -10.04
N VAL A 77 -4.17 -10.20 -9.82
CA VAL A 77 -4.32 -8.74 -9.77
C VAL A 77 -4.63 -8.22 -11.17
N HIS A 78 -5.91 -8.00 -11.47
CA HIS A 78 -6.32 -7.26 -12.65
C HIS A 78 -5.96 -5.78 -12.48
N ARG A 79 -5.29 -5.21 -13.49
CA ARG A 79 -4.91 -3.80 -13.55
C ARG A 79 -6.15 -2.92 -13.42
N PHE A 80 -6.07 -1.85 -12.63
CA PHE A 80 -7.07 -0.78 -12.68
C PHE A 80 -6.75 0.10 -13.89
N ASP A 81 -7.58 0.05 -14.92
CA ASP A 81 -7.53 0.92 -16.12
C ASP A 81 -8.25 2.26 -15.86
#